data_AF-T0FXF4-F1
#
_entry.id   AF-T0FXF4-F1
#
_cell.length_a   1.000
_cell.length_b   1.000
_cell.length_c   1.000
_cell.angle_alpha   90.00
_cell.angle_beta   90.00
_cell.angle_gamma   90.00
#
_symmetry.space_group_name_H-M   'P 1'
#
loop_
_entity.id
_entity.type
_entity.pdbx_description
1 polymer ?
#
loop_
_entity_poly.entity_id
_entity_poly.type
_entity_poly.pdbx_seq_one_letter_code
_entity_poly.pdbx_strand_id
1 'polypeptide(L)'
;MPKMEEMILTLIHTGMTLSILCFYTGYYFRFKKNLLHRIFNLLGAGFNLTTAFSLLYVKYLGGGLENVGIVPAVERWIIDTHRVFAVLTLILMLLMVWSGLTRKKEFHRKLHYIFLPLYTVIFLSGLVLFRSAN
;
A
#
# COMPACT_ATOMS: atom_id res chain seq x y z
N MET A 1 17.53 16.61 -13.85
CA MET A 1 17.46 15.13 -13.72
C MET A 1 15.99 14.65 -13.77
N PRO A 2 15.19 15.04 -14.77
CA PRO A 2 13.74 14.79 -14.79
C PRO A 2 13.36 13.30 -14.89
N LYS A 3 14.23 12.47 -15.49
CA LYS A 3 13.99 11.02 -15.66
C LYS A 3 14.06 10.21 -14.36
N MET A 4 14.78 10.68 -13.34
CA MET A 4 14.98 9.90 -12.11
C MET A 4 13.77 10.03 -11.18
N GLU A 5 13.15 11.20 -11.14
CA GLU A 5 11.97 11.51 -10.31
C GLU A 5 10.73 10.75 -10.79
N GLU A 6 10.49 10.74 -12.11
CA GLU A 6 9.46 9.91 -12.74
C GLU A 6 9.64 8.42 -12.46
N MET A 7 10.89 7.95 -12.48
CA MET A 7 11.21 6.54 -12.23
C MET A 7 10.85 6.12 -10.80
N ILE A 8 11.11 6.99 -9.80
CA ILE A 8 10.80 6.69 -8.39
C ILE A 8 9.28 6.63 -8.17
N LEU A 9 8.53 7.62 -8.67
CA LEU A 9 7.07 7.63 -8.56
C LEU A 9 6.45 6.42 -9.26
N THR A 10 6.96 6.08 -10.45
CA THR A 10 6.54 4.88 -11.20
C THR A 10 6.80 3.60 -10.41
N LEU A 11 7.95 3.49 -9.74
CA LEU A 11 8.30 2.33 -8.93
C LEU A 11 7.40 2.19 -7.69
N ILE A 12 7.05 3.31 -7.04
CA ILE A 12 6.06 3.35 -5.96
C ILE A 12 4.70 2.85 -6.45
N HIS A 13 4.19 3.42 -7.55
CA HIS A 13 2.92 3.01 -8.13
C HIS A 13 2.91 1.55 -8.56
N THR A 14 4.01 1.08 -9.15
CA THR A 14 4.16 -0.34 -9.55
C THR A 14 4.12 -1.26 -8.33
N GLY A 15 4.87 -0.93 -7.27
CA GLY A 15 4.86 -1.72 -6.03
C GLY A 15 3.46 -1.80 -5.39
N MET A 16 2.76 -0.67 -5.32
CA MET A 16 1.39 -0.64 -4.80
C MET A 16 0.40 -1.38 -5.71
N THR A 17 0.57 -1.28 -7.03
CA THR A 17 -0.25 -2.00 -8.02
C THR A 17 -0.05 -3.51 -7.90
N LEU A 18 1.19 -3.97 -7.78
CA LEU A 18 1.49 -5.38 -7.53
C LEU A 18 0.89 -5.84 -6.20
N SER A 19 0.96 -5.00 -5.17
CA SER A 19 0.36 -5.31 -3.87
C SER A 19 -1.15 -5.53 -3.95
N ILE A 20 -1.89 -4.58 -4.53
CA ILE A 20 -3.35 -4.67 -4.64
C ILE A 20 -3.78 -5.85 -5.52
N LEU A 21 -3.09 -6.10 -6.63
CA LEU A 21 -3.33 -7.26 -7.49
C LEU A 21 -3.12 -8.57 -6.72
N CYS A 22 -2.06 -8.66 -5.90
CA CYS A 22 -1.82 -9.81 -5.04
C CYS A 22 -2.94 -9.99 -4.01
N PHE A 23 -3.42 -8.92 -3.36
CA PHE A 23 -4.51 -9.02 -2.39
C PHE A 23 -5.82 -9.49 -3.03
N TYR A 24 -6.19 -8.96 -4.19
CA TYR A 24 -7.39 -9.40 -4.92
C TYR A 24 -7.25 -10.85 -5.42
N THR A 25 -6.08 -11.22 -5.93
CA THR A 25 -5.80 -12.61 -6.35
C THR A 25 -5.87 -13.57 -5.16
N GLY A 26 -5.30 -13.18 -4.02
CA GLY A 26 -5.39 -13.90 -2.77
C GLY A 26 -6.84 -14.03 -2.29
N TYR A 27 -7.64 -12.97 -2.40
CA TYR A 27 -9.06 -12.99 -2.06
C TYR A 27 -9.86 -13.95 -2.95
N TYR A 28 -9.58 -13.98 -4.25
CA TYR A 28 -10.19 -14.94 -5.18
C TYR A 28 -9.91 -16.40 -4.79
N PHE A 29 -8.66 -16.72 -4.44
CA PHE A 29 -8.26 -18.08 -4.06
C PHE A 29 -8.72 -18.52 -2.67
N ARG A 30 -9.32 -17.61 -1.88
CA ARG A 30 -9.86 -17.88 -0.54
C ARG A 30 -10.71 -19.15 -0.45
N PHE A 31 -11.57 -19.37 -1.44
CA PHE A 31 -12.52 -20.48 -1.46
C PHE A 31 -12.03 -21.70 -2.25
N LYS A 32 -10.96 -21.55 -3.04
CA LYS A 32 -10.47 -22.59 -3.95
C LYS A 32 -9.23 -23.30 -3.40
N LYS A 33 -8.22 -22.53 -3.01
CA LYS A 33 -6.89 -23.04 -2.63
C LYS A 33 -6.29 -22.17 -1.54
N ASN A 34 -6.39 -22.62 -0.28
CA ASN A 34 -5.87 -21.89 0.87
C ASN A 34 -4.37 -21.61 0.80
N LEU A 35 -3.58 -22.51 0.18
CA LEU A 35 -2.15 -22.26 -0.03
C LEU A 35 -1.90 -21.03 -0.91
N LEU A 36 -2.59 -20.93 -2.06
CA LEU A 36 -2.50 -19.78 -2.95
C LEU A 36 -2.99 -18.50 -2.28
N HIS A 37 -4.11 -18.56 -1.55
CA HIS A 37 -4.58 -17.44 -0.74
C HIS A 37 -3.47 -16.91 0.18
N ARG A 38 -2.76 -17.78 0.90
CA ARG A 38 -1.68 -17.37 1.81
C ARG A 38 -0.50 -16.76 1.06
N ILE A 39 -0.04 -17.41 -0.02
CA ILE A 39 1.10 -16.92 -0.81
C ILE A 39 0.80 -15.52 -1.36
N PHE A 40 -0.35 -15.34 -2.02
CA PHE A 40 -0.70 -14.05 -2.62
C PHE A 40 -0.92 -12.96 -1.56
N ASN A 41 -1.56 -13.25 -0.42
CA ASN A 41 -1.70 -12.24 0.63
C ASN A 41 -0.34 -11.86 1.27
N LEU A 42 0.59 -12.81 1.42
CA LEU A 42 1.94 -12.52 1.91
C LEU A 42 2.76 -11.71 0.90
N LEU A 43 2.68 -12.04 -0.40
CA LEU A 43 3.30 -11.24 -1.46
C LEU A 43 2.72 -9.84 -1.51
N GLY A 44 1.39 -9.71 -1.43
CA GLY A 44 0.71 -8.42 -1.39
C GLY A 44 1.19 -7.57 -0.20
N ALA A 45 1.27 -8.17 0.99
CA ALA A 45 1.80 -7.50 2.17
C ALA A 45 3.29 -7.13 2.01
N GLY A 46 4.10 -8.01 1.40
CA GLY A 46 5.51 -7.76 1.12
C GLY A 46 5.72 -6.56 0.21
N PHE A 47 5.01 -6.50 -0.92
CA PHE A 47 5.06 -5.34 -1.83
C PHE A 47 4.63 -4.05 -1.11
N ASN A 48 3.53 -4.09 -0.36
CA ASN A 48 3.05 -2.91 0.37
C ASN A 48 4.06 -2.43 1.41
N LEU A 49 4.66 -3.34 2.19
CA LEU A 49 5.65 -3.00 3.20
C LEU A 49 6.91 -2.41 2.59
N THR A 50 7.42 -3.03 1.52
CA THR A 50 8.61 -2.52 0.82
C THR A 50 8.35 -1.10 0.31
N THR A 51 7.21 -0.86 -0.34
CA THR A 51 6.88 0.50 -0.83
C THR A 51 6.66 1.49 0.31
N ALA A 52 5.96 1.10 1.37
CA ALA A 52 5.74 1.96 2.54
C ALA A 52 7.05 2.34 3.23
N PHE A 53 7.96 1.38 3.44
CA PHE A 53 9.27 1.66 4.03
C PHE A 53 10.14 2.52 3.12
N SER A 54 10.12 2.31 1.81
CA SER A 54 10.81 3.20 0.86
C SER A 54 10.30 4.63 0.95
N LEU A 55 8.98 4.83 1.01
CA LEU A 55 8.37 6.16 1.17
C LEU A 55 8.75 6.83 2.50
N LEU A 56 8.74 6.06 3.59
CA LEU A 56 9.16 6.56 4.91
C LEU A 56 10.65 6.92 4.93
N TYR A 57 11.49 6.08 4.33
CA TYR A 57 12.91 6.34 4.20
C TYR A 57 13.17 7.65 3.46
N VAL A 58 12.56 7.83 2.27
CA VAL A 58 12.70 9.07 1.50
C VAL A 58 12.20 10.28 2.29
N LYS A 59 11.04 10.17 2.93
CA LYS A 59 10.43 11.29 3.67
C LYS A 59 11.27 11.75 4.85
N TYR A 60 11.83 10.83 5.65
CA TYR A 60 12.47 11.16 6.93
C TYR A 60 14.00 11.13 6.88
N LEU A 61 14.59 10.28 6.04
CA LEU A 61 16.04 10.08 5.94
C LEU A 61 16.61 10.54 4.58
N GLY A 62 15.80 10.56 3.52
CA GLY A 62 16.19 11.02 2.18
C GLY A 62 16.03 12.53 1.96
N GLY A 63 15.87 13.31 3.03
CA GLY A 63 15.72 14.78 2.97
C GLY A 63 14.34 15.27 2.53
N GLY A 64 13.37 14.38 2.28
CA GLY A 64 11.99 14.74 1.93
C GLY A 64 11.54 14.19 0.58
N LEU A 65 10.21 14.04 0.41
CA LEU A 65 9.62 13.55 -0.85
C LEU A 65 9.86 14.53 -2.02
N GLU A 66 9.98 15.82 -1.72
CA GLU A 66 10.24 16.88 -2.72
C GLU A 66 11.63 16.74 -3.35
N ASN A 67 12.62 16.24 -2.61
CA ASN A 67 13.98 16.02 -3.13
C ASN A 67 14.06 14.89 -4.18
N VAL A 68 13.06 14.02 -4.21
CA VAL A 68 12.93 12.99 -5.25
C VAL A 68 11.85 13.34 -6.28
N GLY A 69 11.43 14.62 -6.32
CA GLY A 69 10.46 15.13 -7.27
C GLY A 69 9.03 14.68 -7.04
N ILE A 70 8.69 14.19 -5.84
CA ILE A 70 7.31 13.83 -5.49
C ILE A 70 6.68 15.01 -4.75
N VAL A 71 5.75 15.68 -5.43
CA VAL A 71 5.07 16.86 -4.90
C VAL A 71 3.57 16.62 -4.75
N PRO A 72 2.93 17.23 -3.74
CA PRO A 72 1.48 17.15 -3.58
C PRO A 72 0.79 17.88 -4.74
N ALA A 73 -0.26 17.28 -5.29
CA ALA A 73 -1.10 17.87 -6.34
C ALA A 73 -2.31 18.65 -5.77
N VAL A 74 -2.51 18.57 -4.46
CA VAL A 74 -3.67 19.14 -3.76
C VAL A 74 -3.27 19.79 -2.44
N GLU A 75 -4.24 20.40 -1.77
CA GLU A 75 -4.06 21.06 -0.47
C GLU A 75 -3.58 20.10 0.63
N ARG A 76 -2.82 20.67 1.58
CA ARG A 76 -2.13 19.92 2.63
C ARG A 76 -3.05 19.10 3.53
N TRP A 77 -4.25 19.62 3.86
CA TRP A 77 -5.19 18.89 4.73
C TRP A 77 -5.70 17.60 4.08
N ILE A 78 -5.81 17.55 2.74
CA ILE A 78 -6.21 16.36 1.99
C ILE A 78 -5.07 15.33 2.05
N ILE A 79 -3.83 15.77 1.86
CA ILE A 79 -2.64 14.91 1.95
C ILE A 79 -2.49 14.31 3.34
N ASP A 80 -2.67 15.12 4.39
CA ASP A 80 -2.55 14.65 5.77
C ASP A 80 -3.68 13.67 6.12
N THR A 81 -4.90 13.91 5.64
CA THR A 81 -6.01 12.96 5.75
C THR A 81 -5.68 11.62 5.08
N HIS A 82 -5.21 11.65 3.82
CA HIS A 82 -4.78 10.44 3.12
C HIS A 82 -3.69 9.67 3.89
N ARG A 83 -2.70 10.37 4.45
CA ARG A 83 -1.62 9.76 5.24
C ARG A 83 -2.15 9.07 6.50
N VAL A 84 -3.10 9.68 7.21
CA VAL A 84 -3.74 9.07 8.39
C VAL A 84 -4.42 7.75 8.00
N PHE A 85 -5.21 7.75 6.92
CA PHE A 85 -5.84 6.51 6.46
C PHE A 85 -4.84 5.50 5.89
N ALA A 86 -3.75 5.93 5.26
CA ALA A 86 -2.68 5.04 4.81
C ALA A 86 -2.03 4.32 6.00
N VAL A 87 -1.76 5.02 7.10
CA VAL A 87 -1.24 4.44 8.35
C VAL A 87 -2.25 3.46 8.96
N LEU A 88 -3.53 3.83 9.03
CA LEU A 88 -4.58 2.93 9.50
C LEU A 88 -4.64 1.64 8.65
N THR A 89 -4.54 1.79 7.33
CA THR A 89 -4.57 0.66 6.39
C THR A 89 -3.35 -0.23 6.55
N LEU A 90 -2.17 0.35 6.80
CA LEU A 90 -0.95 -0.39 7.13
C LEU A 90 -1.15 -1.22 8.41
N ILE A 91 -1.72 -0.64 9.47
CA ILE A 91 -2.02 -1.35 10.71
C ILE A 91 -2.98 -2.52 10.46
N LEU A 92 -4.06 -2.30 9.69
CA LEU A 92 -5.02 -3.36 9.34
C LEU A 92 -4.35 -4.50 8.57
N MET A 93 -3.45 -4.19 7.63
CA MET A 93 -2.67 -5.20 6.92
C MET A 93 -1.79 -6.01 7.88
N LEU A 94 -1.09 -5.36 8.81
CA LEU A 94 -0.26 -6.06 9.80
C LEU A 94 -1.11 -6.97 10.69
N LEU A 95 -2.28 -6.51 11.12
CA LEU A 95 -3.26 -7.33 11.85
C LEU A 95 -3.77 -8.50 11.01
N MET A 96 -3.96 -8.33 9.70
CA MET A 96 -4.30 -9.43 8.80
C MET A 96 -3.19 -10.47 8.68
N VAL A 97 -1.94 -10.03 8.51
CA VAL A 97 -0.77 -10.93 8.45
C VAL A 97 -0.67 -11.70 9.77
N TRP A 98 -0.69 -11.01 10.90
CA TRP A 98 -0.65 -11.62 12.22
C TRP A 98 -1.80 -12.59 12.48
N SER A 99 -3.04 -12.20 12.16
CA SER A 99 -4.22 -13.08 12.33
C SER A 99 -4.19 -14.29 11.40
N GLY A 100 -3.62 -14.15 10.20
CA GLY A 100 -3.39 -15.25 9.26
C GLY A 100 -2.31 -16.23 9.74
N LEU A 101 -1.25 -15.74 10.39
CA LEU A 101 -0.20 -16.55 11.01
C LEU A 101 -0.70 -17.29 12.25
N THR A 102 -1.44 -16.60 13.11
CA THR A 102 -2.04 -17.15 14.35
C THR A 102 -3.33 -17.94 14.13
N ARG A 103 -3.73 -18.13 12.86
CA ARG A 103 -4.92 -18.90 12.45
C ARG A 103 -6.25 -18.42 13.06
N LYS A 104 -6.36 -17.12 13.39
CA LYS A 104 -7.58 -16.48 13.90
C LYS A 104 -8.57 -16.19 12.76
N LYS A 105 -9.18 -17.25 12.21
CA LYS A 105 -9.97 -17.22 10.95
C LYS A 105 -11.09 -16.18 10.94
N GLU A 106 -11.89 -16.09 12.01
CA GLU A 106 -13.03 -15.17 12.06
C GLU A 106 -12.60 -13.71 12.04
N PHE A 107 -11.61 -13.38 12.87
CA PHE A 107 -11.04 -12.04 12.94
C PHE A 107 -10.36 -11.67 11.62
N HIS A 108 -9.57 -12.58 11.05
CA HIS A 108 -8.94 -12.40 9.74
C HIS A 108 -9.97 -12.14 8.64
N ARG A 109 -11.11 -12.86 8.63
CA ARG A 109 -12.19 -12.63 7.67
C ARG A 109 -12.79 -11.22 7.79
N LYS A 110 -13.08 -10.78 9.00
CA LYS A 110 -13.65 -9.44 9.26
C LYS A 110 -12.66 -8.35 8.84
N LEU A 111 -11.38 -8.52 9.16
CA LEU A 111 -10.34 -7.61 8.74
C LEU A 111 -10.21 -7.54 7.22
N HIS A 112 -10.21 -8.67 6.51
CA HIS A 112 -10.07 -8.69 5.05
C HIS A 112 -11.20 -7.92 4.35
N TYR A 113 -12.41 -8.03 4.88
CA TYR A 113 -13.59 -7.31 4.37
C TYR A 113 -13.48 -5.78 4.53
N ILE A 114 -12.79 -5.30 5.57
CA ILE A 114 -12.58 -3.86 5.82
C ILE A 114 -11.33 -3.37 5.09
N PHE A 115 -10.24 -4.13 5.18
CA PHE A 115 -8.95 -3.79 4.62
C PHE A 115 -9.01 -3.64 3.11
N LEU A 116 -9.62 -4.60 2.39
CA LEU A 116 -9.52 -4.62 0.93
C LEU A 116 -10.19 -3.40 0.27
N PRO A 117 -11.42 -2.98 0.64
CA PRO A 117 -12.01 -1.74 0.15
C PRO A 117 -11.20 -0.50 0.56
N LEU A 118 -10.78 -0.42 1.83
CA LEU A 118 -10.04 0.73 2.32
C LEU A 118 -8.70 0.89 1.60
N TYR A 119 -7.94 -0.20 1.45
CA TYR A 119 -6.67 -0.21 0.72
C TYR A 119 -6.85 0.18 -0.74
N THR A 120 -7.96 -0.21 -1.36
CA THR A 120 -8.30 0.19 -2.73
C THR A 120 -8.52 1.69 -2.85
N VAL A 121 -9.30 2.28 -1.93
CA VAL A 121 -9.52 3.74 -1.91
C VAL A 121 -8.22 4.50 -1.66
N ILE A 122 -7.37 4.01 -0.76
CA ILE A 122 -6.07 4.62 -0.48
C ILE A 122 -5.12 4.49 -1.66
N PHE A 123 -5.08 3.34 -2.33
CA PHE A 123 -4.31 3.17 -3.55
C PHE A 123 -4.76 4.17 -4.63
N LEU A 124 -6.06 4.23 -4.93
CA LEU A 124 -6.60 5.11 -5.97
C LEU A 124 -6.39 6.59 -5.63
N SER A 125 -6.62 7.00 -4.38
CA SER A 125 -6.35 8.38 -3.97
C SER A 125 -4.85 8.70 -4.05
N GLY A 126 -3.97 7.78 -3.68
CA GLY A 126 -2.52 7.96 -3.80
C GLY A 126 -2.06 8.26 -5.23
N LEU A 127 -2.67 7.63 -6.23
CA LEU A 127 -2.37 7.88 -7.65
C LEU A 127 -2.69 9.32 -8.10
N VAL A 128 -3.67 9.97 -7.47
CA VAL A 128 -4.17 11.29 -7.88
C VAL A 128 -3.58 12.41 -7.02
N LEU A 129 -3.24 12.12 -5.77
CA LEU A 129 -2.79 13.12 -4.80
C LEU A 129 -1.32 13.52 -4.96
N PHE A 130 -0.51 12.67 -5.61
CA PHE A 130 0.92 12.90 -5.80
C PHE A 130 1.25 12.93 -7.28
N ARG A 131 2.11 13.88 -7.67
CA ARG A 131 2.62 14.00 -9.04
C ARG A 131 4.14 14.13 -9.02
N SER A 132 4.74 13.85 -10.17
CA SER A 132 6.13 14.22 -10.41
C SER A 132 6.22 15.74 -10.59
N ALA A 133 7.32 16.35 -10.13
CA ALA A 133 7.57 17.78 -10.22
C ALA A 133 7.94 18.28 -11.63
N ASN A 134 8.00 17.39 -12.62
CA ASN A 134 8.26 17.70 -14.03
C ASN A 134 7.20 18.61 -14.66
#